data_AF-A0A3B3VA28-F1
#
_entry.id   AF-A0A3B3VA28-F1
#
_cell.length_a   1.000
_cell.length_b   1.000
_cell.length_c   1.000
_cell.angle_alpha   90.00
_cell.angle_beta   90.00
_cell.angle_gamma   90.00
#
_symmetry.space_group_name_H-M   'P 1'
#
loop_
_entity.id
_entity.type
_entity.pdbx_description
1 polymer ?
#
loop_
_entity_poly.entity_id
_entity_poly.type
_entity_poly.pdbx_seq_one_letter_code
_entity_poly.pdbx_strand_id
1 'polypeptide(L)'
;EQKRTRPTLPSVHILAMHVQQLEIGAFTLTTGAYKWTKLNIAKVVSQVHAFQEVVYPYSPDQDLQAYLRRRIARFATTDIHLLAADSDANFQRSSERQTRRIHDTLRRVKATFQ
;
A
#
# COMPACT_ATOMS: atom_id res chain seq x y z
N GLU A 1 22.37 -3.99 -20.56
CA GLU A 1 21.83 -2.69 -20.11
C GLU A 1 21.08 -2.87 -18.80
N GLN A 2 21.57 -2.27 -17.72
CA GLN A 2 20.92 -2.35 -16.41
C GLN A 2 19.80 -1.29 -16.41
N LYS A 3 18.54 -1.73 -16.58
CA LYS A 3 17.38 -0.84 -16.39
C LYS A 3 17.53 -0.19 -15.03
N ARG A 4 17.78 1.12 -14.98
CA ARG A 4 17.80 1.90 -13.73
C ARG A 4 16.41 1.76 -13.10
N THR A 5 16.29 0.86 -12.13
CA THR A 5 15.05 0.64 -11.38
C THR A 5 14.76 1.90 -10.59
N ARG A 6 13.56 2.49 -10.77
CA ARG A 6 13.16 3.68 -10.00
C ARG A 6 12.83 3.27 -8.56
N PRO A 7 13.24 4.05 -7.54
CA PRO A 7 12.86 3.79 -6.16
C PRO A 7 11.33 3.82 -6.04
N THR A 8 10.78 2.83 -5.36
CA THR A 8 9.33 2.66 -5.18
C THR A 8 9.03 2.30 -3.73
N LEU A 9 8.03 2.95 -3.12
CA LEU A 9 7.51 2.59 -1.80
C LEU A 9 6.23 1.75 -1.97
N PRO A 10 6.29 0.42 -1.75
CA PRO A 10 5.09 -0.42 -1.81
C PRO A 10 4.19 -0.20 -0.59
N SER A 11 2.90 -0.52 -0.73
CA SER A 11 1.99 -0.58 0.41
C SER A 11 2.34 -1.78 1.30
N VAL A 12 2.77 -1.50 2.52
CA VAL A 12 3.08 -2.53 3.53
C VAL A 12 1.86 -3.41 3.83
N HIS A 13 0.67 -2.81 3.83
CA HIS A 13 -0.57 -3.55 4.12
C HIS A 13 -0.85 -4.64 3.07
N ILE A 14 -0.61 -4.36 1.78
CA ILE A 14 -0.82 -5.34 0.70
C ILE A 14 0.17 -6.50 0.83
N LEU A 15 1.44 -6.19 1.13
CA LEU A 15 2.47 -7.21 1.35
C LEU A 15 2.16 -8.09 2.57
N ALA A 16 1.71 -7.48 3.67
CA ALA A 16 1.31 -8.20 4.87
C ALA A 16 0.11 -9.13 4.62
N MET A 17 -0.91 -8.66 3.90
CA MET A 17 -2.04 -9.52 3.48
C MET A 17 -1.57 -10.69 2.62
N HIS A 18 -0.60 -10.46 1.73
CA HIS A 18 -0.07 -11.53 0.88
C HIS A 18 0.68 -12.59 1.68
N VAL A 19 1.49 -12.18 2.67
CA VAL A 19 2.13 -13.12 3.60
C VAL A 19 1.07 -13.91 4.38
N GLN A 20 0.07 -13.23 4.94
CA GLN A 20 -1.02 -13.88 5.68
C GLN A 20 -1.72 -14.94 4.84
N GLN A 21 -2.02 -14.65 3.56
CA GLN A 21 -2.62 -15.63 2.64
C GLN A 21 -1.74 -16.87 2.44
N LEU A 22 -0.41 -16.70 2.37
CA LEU A 22 0.53 -17.83 2.24
C LEU A 22 0.67 -18.63 3.55
N GLU A 23 0.44 -18.01 4.70
CA GLU A 23 0.51 -18.66 6.01
C GLU A 23 -0.69 -19.57 6.29
N ILE A 24 -1.85 -19.36 5.66
CA ILE A 24 -3.07 -20.17 5.89
C ILE A 24 -2.82 -21.67 5.70
N GLY A 25 -3.18 -22.47 6.71
CA GLY A 25 -3.02 -23.93 6.73
C GLY A 25 -1.65 -24.40 7.25
N ALA A 26 -1.52 -25.70 7.51
CA ALA A 26 -0.34 -26.26 8.19
C ALA A 26 0.97 -26.10 7.38
N PHE A 27 2.08 -25.79 8.07
CA PHE A 27 3.43 -25.68 7.51
C PHE A 27 4.12 -27.02 7.28
N THR A 28 3.74 -28.03 8.06
CA THR A 28 4.28 -29.37 7.99
C THR A 28 3.24 -30.35 7.47
N LEU A 29 3.73 -31.44 6.90
CA LEU A 29 2.96 -32.64 6.60
C LEU A 29 2.78 -33.45 7.89
N THR A 30 1.87 -34.43 7.87
CA THR A 30 1.70 -35.39 8.97
C THR A 30 2.97 -36.20 9.26
N THR A 31 3.88 -36.28 8.30
CA THR A 31 5.21 -36.89 8.43
C THR A 31 6.23 -35.98 9.13
N GLY A 32 5.88 -34.74 9.47
CA GLY A 32 6.78 -33.74 10.05
C GLY A 32 7.59 -32.94 9.02
N ALA A 33 7.62 -33.36 7.75
CA ALA A 33 8.33 -32.64 6.69
C ALA A 33 7.67 -31.28 6.35
N TYR A 34 8.48 -30.27 6.02
CA TYR A 34 7.97 -28.95 5.61
C TYR A 34 7.37 -28.97 4.20
N LYS A 35 6.28 -28.22 4.02
CA LYS A 35 5.68 -28.03 2.70
C LYS A 35 6.49 -27.00 1.90
N TRP A 36 7.11 -27.43 0.81
CA TRP A 36 7.83 -26.54 -0.12
C TRP A 36 6.99 -25.36 -0.62
N THR A 37 5.68 -25.54 -0.77
CA THR A 37 4.76 -24.48 -1.16
C THR A 37 4.72 -23.31 -0.17
N LYS A 38 5.04 -23.54 1.10
CA LYS A 38 5.13 -22.50 2.14
C LYS A 38 6.39 -21.65 2.02
N LEU A 39 7.43 -22.12 1.33
CA LEU A 39 8.63 -21.32 1.06
C LEU A 39 8.39 -20.18 0.07
N ASN A 40 7.21 -20.10 -0.57
CA ASN A 40 6.85 -18.93 -1.36
C ASN A 40 6.82 -17.63 -0.54
N ILE A 41 6.70 -17.70 0.79
CA ILE A 41 6.87 -16.53 1.68
C ILE A 41 8.26 -15.89 1.47
N ALA A 42 9.30 -16.69 1.24
CA ALA A 42 10.64 -16.18 0.98
C ALA A 42 10.69 -15.30 -0.29
N LYS A 43 9.84 -15.58 -1.30
CA LYS A 43 9.75 -14.73 -2.49
C LYS A 43 9.20 -13.34 -2.16
N VAL A 44 8.21 -13.27 -1.26
CA VAL A 44 7.65 -11.99 -0.80
C VAL A 44 8.72 -11.20 -0.04
N VAL A 45 9.49 -11.88 0.83
CA VAL A 45 10.60 -11.27 1.55
C VAL A 45 11.68 -10.75 0.58
N SER A 46 12.03 -11.52 -0.46
CA SER A 46 12.95 -11.07 -1.51
C SER A 46 12.44 -9.84 -2.27
N GLN A 47 11.13 -9.74 -2.51
CA GLN A 47 10.54 -8.54 -3.12
C GLN A 47 10.66 -7.32 -2.19
N VAL A 48 10.40 -7.49 -0.89
CA VAL A 48 10.60 -6.41 0.10
C VAL A 48 12.05 -5.94 0.11
N HIS A 49 13.00 -6.87 0.07
CA HIS A 49 14.42 -6.55 -0.02
C HIS A 49 14.74 -5.75 -1.30
N ALA A 50 14.22 -6.16 -2.45
CA ALA A 50 14.43 -5.46 -3.71
C ALA A 50 13.92 -4.00 -3.69
N PHE A 51 12.86 -3.70 -2.94
CA PHE A 51 12.41 -2.31 -2.76
C PHE A 51 13.34 -1.47 -1.88
N GLN A 52 14.11 -2.10 -0.98
CA GLN A 52 15.07 -1.43 -0.11
C GLN A 52 16.40 -1.15 -0.79
N GLU A 53 16.75 -1.89 -1.84
CA GLU A 53 18.00 -1.73 -2.59
C GLU A 53 18.11 -0.38 -3.31
N VAL A 54 16.97 0.22 -3.69
CA VAL A 54 16.95 1.49 -4.41
C VAL A 54 16.40 2.60 -3.51
N VAL A 55 17.30 3.46 -3.03
CA VAL A 55 16.96 4.60 -2.19
C VAL A 55 16.59 5.82 -3.06
N TYR A 56 15.65 6.64 -2.57
CA TYR A 56 15.33 7.90 -3.22
C TYR A 56 16.52 8.87 -3.16
N PRO A 57 16.86 9.56 -4.26
CA PRO A 57 18.02 10.45 -4.33
C PRO A 57 17.78 11.82 -3.66
N TYR A 58 16.87 11.91 -2.69
CA TYR A 58 16.59 13.16 -1.99
C TYR A 58 17.62 13.42 -0.91
N SER A 59 18.11 14.65 -0.83
CA SER A 59 18.93 15.09 0.30
C SER A 59 18.07 15.24 1.54
N PRO A 60 18.53 14.79 2.72
CA PRO A 60 17.75 14.91 3.95
C PRO A 60 17.70 16.38 4.42
N ASP A 61 16.47 16.90 4.58
CA ASP A 61 16.21 18.17 5.26
C ASP A 61 15.72 17.87 6.69
N GLN A 62 16.58 18.10 7.68
CA GLN A 62 16.32 17.72 9.06
C GLN A 62 15.21 18.58 9.70
N ASP A 63 15.16 19.87 9.38
CA ASP A 63 14.17 20.81 9.92
C ASP A 63 12.78 20.47 9.39
N LEU A 64 12.68 20.26 8.07
CA LEU A 64 11.43 19.82 7.45
C LEU A 64 10.97 18.48 8.01
N GLN A 65 11.87 17.50 8.17
CA GLN A 65 11.50 16.21 8.75
C GLN A 65 11.01 16.34 10.21
N ALA A 66 11.67 17.16 11.04
CA ALA A 66 11.25 17.38 12.42
C ALA A 66 9.87 18.05 12.47
N TYR A 67 9.64 19.05 11.62
CA TYR A 67 8.34 19.70 11.47
C TYR A 67 7.24 18.71 11.06
N LEU A 68 7.50 17.89 10.03
CA LEU A 68 6.54 16.89 9.55
C LEU A 68 6.24 15.83 10.62
N ARG A 69 7.26 15.32 11.33
CA ARG A 69 7.08 14.37 12.44
C ARG A 69 6.20 14.96 13.55
N ARG A 70 6.45 16.22 13.94
CA ARG A 70 5.63 16.91 14.95
C ARG A 70 4.18 17.07 14.49
N ARG A 71 3.96 17.42 13.21
CA ARG A 71 2.60 17.52 12.65
C ARG A 71 1.89 16.18 12.61
N ILE A 72 2.55 15.13 12.13
CA ILE A 72 1.99 13.77 12.10
C ILE A 72 1.57 13.35 13.51
N ALA A 73 2.44 13.53 14.51
CA ALA A 73 2.12 13.20 15.90
C ALA A 73 0.92 14.00 16.43
N ARG A 74 0.86 15.30 16.14
CA ARG A 74 -0.26 16.17 16.55
C ARG A 74 -1.62 15.72 15.98
N PHE A 75 -1.62 15.20 14.77
CA PHE A 75 -2.85 14.80 14.06
C PHE A 75 -3.09 13.29 14.00
N ALA A 76 -2.27 12.47 14.67
CA ALA A 76 -2.31 11.01 14.57
C ALA A 76 -3.67 10.41 14.98
N THR A 77 -4.39 11.09 15.88
CA THR A 77 -5.68 10.66 16.41
C THR A 77 -6.84 11.53 15.94
N THR A 78 -6.59 12.52 15.08
CA THR A 78 -7.62 13.43 14.60
C THR A 78 -8.21 12.91 13.30
N ASP A 79 -9.54 13.04 13.14
CA ASP A 79 -10.17 12.79 11.85
C ASP A 79 -9.76 13.88 10.85
N ILE A 80 -8.83 13.51 9.97
CA ILE A 80 -8.26 14.40 8.95
C ILE A 80 -9.36 14.86 7.96
N HIS A 81 -10.41 14.06 7.73
CA HIS A 81 -11.51 14.47 6.86
C HIS A 81 -12.36 15.56 7.50
N LEU A 82 -12.55 15.51 8.82
CA LEU A 82 -13.24 16.56 9.58
C LEU A 82 -12.41 17.85 9.56
N LEU A 83 -11.10 17.76 9.80
CA LEU A 83 -10.18 18.90 9.72
C LEU A 83 -10.13 19.54 8.32
N ALA A 84 -10.21 18.71 7.28
CA ALA A 84 -10.20 19.18 5.90
C ALA A 84 -11.52 19.81 5.47
N ALA A 85 -12.65 19.37 6.04
CA ALA A 85 -13.97 19.94 5.75
C ALA A 85 -14.12 21.38 6.27
N ASP A 86 -13.38 21.74 7.33
CA ASP A 86 -13.31 23.12 7.85
C ASP A 86 -12.35 24.00 7.04
N SER A 87 -11.56 23.39 6.14
CA SER A 87 -10.59 24.06 5.28
C SER A 87 -11.02 23.97 3.81
N ASP A 88 -12.02 24.77 3.43
CA ASP A 88 -12.65 24.83 2.09
C ASP A 88 -11.69 24.94 0.89
N ALA A 89 -10.42 25.29 1.11
CA ALA A 89 -9.42 25.50 0.05
C ALA A 89 -8.69 24.23 -0.45
N ASN A 90 -8.67 23.12 0.30
CA ASN A 90 -7.62 22.09 0.12
C ASN A 90 -8.05 20.74 -0.48
N PHE A 91 -9.34 20.45 -0.61
CA PHE A 91 -9.80 19.23 -1.29
C PHE A 91 -10.67 19.57 -2.49
N GLN A 92 -10.18 19.25 -3.69
CA GLN A 92 -11.07 18.97 -4.81
C GLN A 92 -11.93 17.78 -4.37
N ARG A 93 -13.17 18.04 -3.95
CA ARG A 93 -14.20 16.98 -3.88
C ARG A 93 -14.09 16.24 -5.20
N SER A 94 -13.72 14.96 -5.15
CA SER A 94 -13.62 14.06 -6.29
C SER A 94 -14.78 14.40 -7.20
N SER A 95 -14.50 14.99 -8.37
CA SER A 95 -15.56 15.63 -9.15
C SER A 95 -16.68 14.59 -9.30
N GLU A 96 -17.91 14.97 -8.97
CA GLU A 96 -19.05 14.06 -8.97
C GLU A 96 -19.16 13.28 -10.30
N ARG A 97 -18.63 13.88 -11.37
CA ARG A 97 -18.44 13.31 -12.71
C ARG A 97 -17.55 12.05 -12.76
N GLN A 98 -16.46 11.99 -12.00
CA GLN A 98 -15.56 10.83 -11.96
C GLN A 98 -16.19 9.66 -11.20
N THR A 99 -16.87 9.93 -10.09
CA THR A 99 -17.61 8.93 -9.31
C THR A 99 -18.78 8.34 -10.11
N ARG A 100 -19.53 9.19 -10.83
CA ARG A 100 -20.61 8.76 -11.74
C ARG A 100 -20.08 7.85 -12.87
N ARG A 101 -18.93 8.18 -13.46
CA ARG A 101 -18.29 7.34 -14.50
C ARG A 101 -17.91 5.95 -13.98
N ILE A 102 -17.31 5.86 -12.79
CA ILE A 102 -16.94 4.58 -12.17
C ILE A 102 -18.20 3.76 -11.88
N HIS A 103 -19.23 4.38 -11.30
CA HIS A 103 -20.49 3.72 -11.02
C HIS A 103 -21.17 3.19 -12.29
N ASP A 104 -21.18 3.96 -13.38
CA ASP A 104 -21.75 3.52 -14.66
C ASP A 104 -20.95 2.38 -15.29
N THR A 105 -19.62 2.36 -15.16
CA THR A 105 -18.81 1.22 -15.63
C THR A 105 -19.11 -0.05 -14.84
N LEU A 106 -19.22 0.03 -13.52
CA LEU A 106 -19.57 -1.12 -12.68
C LEU A 106 -20.98 -1.63 -12.96
N ARG A 107 -21.94 -0.72 -13.21
CA ARG A 107 -23.31 -1.08 -13.60
C ARG A 107 -23.33 -1.83 -14.94
N ARG A 108 -22.55 -1.40 -15.94
CA ARG A 108 -22.46 -2.09 -17.23
C ARG A 108 -21.85 -3.47 -17.10
N VAL A 109 -20.76 -3.59 -16.34
CA VAL A 109 -20.10 -4.88 -16.07
C VAL A 109 -21.09 -5.84 -15.39
N LYS A 110 -21.85 -5.38 -14.40
CA LYS A 110 -22.89 -6.20 -13.74
C LYS A 110 -23.97 -6.69 -14.71
N ALA A 111 -24.39 -5.86 -15.67
CA ALA A 111 -25.39 -6.22 -16.67
C ALA A 111 -24.86 -7.20 -17.73
N THR A 112 -23.55 -7.36 -17.87
CA THR A 112 -22.95 -8.31 -18.82
C THR A 112 -22.86 -9.74 -18.27
N PHE A 113 -23.21 -9.94 -16.99
CA PHE A 113 -23.21 -11.24 -16.31
C PHE A 113 -24.63 -11.79 -16.05
N GLN A 114 -25.66 -11.20 -16.67
CA GLN A 114 -27.04 -11.72 -16.73
C GLN A 114 -27.35 -12.15 -18.16
#